data_AF-A0A535XAE0-F1
#
_entry.id   AF-A0A535XAE0-F1
#
_cell.length_a   1.000
_cell.length_b   1.000
_cell.length_c   1.000
_cell.angle_alpha   90.00
_cell.angle_beta   90.00
_cell.angle_gamma   90.00
#
_symmetry.space_group_name_H-M   'P 1'
#
loop_
_entity.id
_entity.type
_entity.pdbx_description
1 polymer ?
#
loop_
_entity_poly.entity_id
_entity_poly.type
_entity_poly.pdbx_seq_one_letter_code
_entity_poly.pdbx_strand_id
1 'polypeptide(L)'
;MPFDPQHFIDRFFQPFNTESRFWWPAVIAMLVALVANIVWYNWRTRTAPPPELGVRPWAFWTNVVFIIWMLVLLIAKAPFFFIAFSVIANIALLIYMYWFYLPPREAAYQREERRRAYFPQPARRKRRRR
;
A
#
# COMPACT_ATOMS: atom_id res chain seq x y z
N MET A 1 39.39 -20.93 -6.45
CA MET A 1 39.19 -19.57 -6.99
C MET A 1 39.59 -18.58 -5.90
N PRO A 2 40.44 -17.58 -6.15
CA PRO A 2 40.77 -16.59 -5.14
C PRO A 2 39.51 -15.80 -4.80
N PHE A 3 39.26 -15.57 -3.52
CA PHE A 3 38.13 -14.78 -3.06
C PHE A 3 38.43 -13.32 -3.38
N ASP A 4 37.75 -12.75 -4.38
CA ASP A 4 37.93 -11.36 -4.80
C ASP A 4 36.84 -10.48 -4.15
N PRO A 5 37.18 -9.67 -3.13
CA PRO A 5 36.20 -8.85 -2.40
C PRO A 5 35.54 -7.81 -3.31
N GLN A 6 36.27 -7.33 -4.33
CA GLN A 6 35.79 -6.33 -5.28
C GLN A 6 34.61 -6.88 -6.09
N HIS A 7 34.73 -8.13 -6.54
CA HIS A 7 33.69 -8.83 -7.29
C HIS A 7 32.41 -9.07 -6.46
N PHE A 8 32.55 -9.20 -5.14
CA PHE A 8 31.42 -9.33 -4.22
C PHE A 8 30.68 -8.01 -4.03
N ILE A 9 31.43 -6.91 -3.91
CA ILE A 9 30.91 -5.54 -3.79
C ILE A 9 30.15 -5.16 -5.08
N ASP A 10 30.75 -5.40 -6.25
CA ASP A 10 30.12 -5.11 -7.53
C ASP A 10 28.83 -5.92 -7.74
N ARG A 11 28.81 -7.20 -7.37
CA ARG A 11 27.58 -8.02 -7.39
C ARG A 11 26.53 -7.55 -6.40
N PHE A 12 26.94 -7.07 -5.22
CA PHE A 12 26.02 -6.55 -4.21
C PHE A 12 25.32 -5.27 -4.69
N PHE A 13 26.01 -4.44 -5.47
CA PHE A 13 25.45 -3.21 -6.05
C PHE A 13 24.79 -3.42 -7.42
N GLN A 14 25.00 -4.58 -8.07
CA GLN A 14 24.33 -5.03 -9.30
C GLN A 14 23.55 -6.36 -9.13
N PRO A 15 22.63 -6.48 -8.15
CA PRO A 15 22.04 -7.77 -7.80
C PRO A 15 21.06 -8.32 -8.87
N PHE A 16 20.66 -7.51 -9.86
CA PHE A 16 19.61 -7.83 -10.83
C PHE A 16 20.12 -7.98 -12.27
N ASN A 17 21.31 -8.52 -12.49
CA ASN A 17 21.68 -8.99 -13.83
C ASN A 17 20.83 -10.23 -14.20
N THR A 18 20.52 -10.47 -15.48
CA THR A 18 19.63 -11.58 -15.90
C THR A 18 20.19 -12.98 -15.61
N GLU A 19 21.50 -13.09 -15.35
CA GLU A 19 22.16 -14.30 -14.88
C GLU A 19 22.10 -14.48 -13.34
N SER A 20 21.53 -13.51 -12.63
CA SER A 20 21.39 -13.51 -11.18
C SER A 20 20.25 -14.44 -10.76
N ARG A 21 20.57 -15.38 -9.86
CA ARG A 21 19.60 -16.31 -9.23
C ARG A 21 18.47 -15.59 -8.46
N PHE A 22 18.58 -14.29 -8.26
CA PHE A 22 17.62 -13.48 -7.50
C PHE A 22 16.48 -12.89 -8.34
N TRP A 23 16.53 -12.98 -9.67
CA TRP A 23 15.49 -12.41 -10.54
C TRP A 23 14.13 -13.07 -10.34
N TRP A 24 14.06 -14.41 -10.39
CA TRP A 24 12.81 -15.16 -10.18
C TRP A 24 12.22 -14.98 -8.78
N PRO A 25 12.99 -15.09 -7.68
CA PRO A 25 12.49 -14.76 -6.35
C PRO A 25 11.92 -13.35 -6.24
N ALA A 26 12.53 -12.35 -6.88
CA ALA A 26 12.03 -10.98 -6.86
C ALA A 26 10.68 -10.86 -7.59
N VAL A 27 10.54 -11.45 -8.78
CA VAL A 27 9.27 -11.45 -9.52
C VAL A 27 8.16 -12.17 -8.74
N ILE A 28 8.47 -13.30 -8.09
CA ILE A 28 7.52 -14.02 -7.23
C ILE A 28 7.12 -13.15 -6.04
N ALA A 29 8.07 -12.49 -5.38
CA ALA A 29 7.78 -11.58 -4.28
C ALA A 29 6.85 -10.42 -4.71
N MET A 30 7.02 -9.90 -5.93
CA MET A 30 6.15 -8.88 -6.51
C MET A 30 4.72 -9.38 -6.73
N LEU A 31 4.55 -10.61 -7.25
CA LEU A 31 3.23 -11.23 -7.41
C LEU A 31 2.56 -11.47 -6.05
N VAL A 32 3.31 -11.99 -5.07
CA VAL A 32 2.81 -12.22 -3.71
C VAL A 32 2.40 -10.89 -3.07
N ALA A 33 3.18 -9.83 -3.24
CA ALA A 33 2.86 -8.50 -2.73
C ALA A 33 1.56 -7.95 -3.35
N LEU A 34 1.34 -8.16 -4.66
CA LEU A 34 0.11 -7.77 -5.32
C LEU A 34 -1.10 -8.53 -4.76
N VAL A 35 -1.00 -9.85 -4.63
CA VAL A 35 -2.06 -10.68 -4.06
C VAL A 35 -2.34 -10.26 -2.62
N ALA A 36 -1.30 -10.04 -1.81
CA ALA A 36 -1.45 -9.58 -0.43
C ALA A 36 -2.16 -8.22 -0.35
N ASN A 37 -1.82 -7.28 -1.25
CA ASN A 37 -2.48 -5.96 -1.32
C ASN A 37 -3.97 -6.09 -1.68
N ILE A 38 -4.32 -6.98 -2.62
CA ILE A 38 -5.71 -7.27 -3.00
C ILE A 38 -6.47 -7.89 -1.83
N VAL A 39 -5.89 -8.88 -1.16
CA VAL A 39 -6.50 -9.54 0.01
C VAL A 39 -6.71 -8.53 1.14
N TRP A 40 -5.70 -7.72 1.46
CA TRP A 40 -5.80 -6.67 2.47
C TRP A 40 -6.90 -5.65 2.15
N TYR A 41 -7.01 -5.23 0.89
CA TYR A 41 -8.05 -4.30 0.46
C TYR A 41 -9.45 -4.92 0.62
N ASN A 42 -9.63 -6.18 0.22
CA ASN A 42 -10.93 -6.86 0.24
C ASN A 42 -11.34 -7.39 1.62
N TRP A 43 -10.40 -7.71 2.51
CA TRP A 43 -10.74 -8.23 3.84
C TRP A 43 -11.50 -7.17 4.65
N ARG A 44 -10.93 -5.97 4.78
CA ARG A 44 -11.46 -4.95 5.69
C ARG A 44 -12.60 -4.12 5.11
N THR A 45 -12.99 -4.26 3.84
CA THR A 45 -14.03 -3.42 3.20
C THR A 45 -15.39 -3.50 3.90
N ARG A 46 -15.67 -4.61 4.61
CA ARG A 46 -16.95 -4.80 5.32
C ARG A 46 -16.97 -4.28 6.76
N THR A 47 -15.80 -4.01 7.34
CA THR A 47 -15.66 -3.67 8.77
C THR A 47 -14.99 -2.33 9.02
N ALA A 48 -14.50 -1.66 7.97
CA ALA A 48 -13.79 -0.40 8.11
C ALA A 48 -14.77 0.77 8.38
N PRO A 49 -14.48 1.64 9.38
CA PRO A 49 -15.26 2.84 9.61
C PRO A 49 -15.26 3.76 8.37
N PRO A 50 -16.33 4.54 8.14
CA PRO A 50 -16.45 5.41 6.96
C PRO A 50 -15.26 6.34 6.65
N PRO A 51 -14.57 6.96 7.63
CA PRO A 51 -13.37 7.75 7.33
C PRO A 51 -12.22 6.90 6.73
N GLU A 52 -12.08 5.64 7.15
CA GLU A 52 -11.07 4.72 6.62
C GLU A 52 -11.41 4.27 5.18
N LEU A 53 -12.70 4.19 4.83
CA LEU A 53 -13.15 3.90 3.45
C LEU A 53 -12.71 4.97 2.45
N GLY A 54 -12.45 6.21 2.88
CA GLY A 54 -11.94 7.28 2.03
C GLY A 54 -10.44 7.18 1.75
N VAL A 55 -9.64 6.64 2.69
CA VAL A 55 -8.17 6.60 2.60
C VAL A 55 -7.67 5.28 2.02
N ARG A 56 -8.38 4.17 2.26
CA ARG A 56 -7.99 2.83 1.79
C ARG A 56 -7.86 2.68 0.27
N PRO A 57 -8.75 3.25 -0.57
CA PRO A 57 -8.58 3.20 -2.01
C PRO A 57 -7.29 3.87 -2.45
N TRP A 58 -6.93 5.00 -1.82
CA TRP A 58 -5.67 5.67 -2.10
C TRP A 58 -4.47 4.80 -1.71
N ALA A 59 -4.48 4.21 -0.52
CA ALA A 59 -3.39 3.34 -0.08
C ALA A 59 -3.23 2.11 -1.00
N PHE A 60 -4.36 1.53 -1.44
CA PHE A 60 -4.37 0.44 -2.40
C PHE A 60 -3.73 0.84 -3.74
N TRP A 61 -4.15 1.98 -4.32
CA TRP A 61 -3.61 2.46 -5.59
C TRP A 61 -2.15 2.87 -5.48
N THR A 62 -1.73 3.48 -4.37
CA THR A 62 -0.32 3.77 -4.09
C THR A 62 0.53 2.50 -4.12
N ASN A 63 0.04 1.41 -3.52
CA ASN A 63 0.72 0.12 -3.58
C ASN A 63 0.74 -0.50 -4.98
N VAL A 64 -0.36 -0.39 -5.74
CA VAL A 64 -0.39 -0.87 -7.15
C VAL A 64 0.63 -0.11 -8.00
N VAL A 65 0.65 1.22 -7.91
CA VAL A 65 1.62 2.05 -8.65
C VAL A 65 3.05 1.73 -8.21
N PHE A 66 3.29 1.55 -6.92
CA PHE A 66 4.59 1.14 -6.39
C PHE A 66 5.02 -0.23 -6.93
N ILE A 67 4.09 -1.20 -7.02
CA ILE A 67 4.39 -2.52 -7.57
C ILE A 67 4.78 -2.43 -9.05
N ILE A 68 4.04 -1.65 -9.84
CA ILE A 68 4.37 -1.40 -11.25
C ILE A 68 5.75 -0.74 -11.36
N TRP A 69 6.01 0.29 -10.55
CA TRP A 69 7.30 0.98 -10.52
C TRP A 69 8.46 0.03 -10.20
N MET A 70 8.29 -0.84 -9.20
CA MET A 70 9.28 -1.86 -8.85
C MET A 70 9.52 -2.88 -9.97
N LEU A 71 8.47 -3.28 -10.71
CA LEU A 71 8.64 -4.12 -11.91
C LEU A 71 9.45 -3.41 -12.99
N VAL A 72 9.20 -2.11 -13.21
CA VAL A 72 9.98 -1.30 -14.16
C VAL A 72 11.45 -1.24 -13.75
N LEU A 73 11.74 -0.99 -12.46
CA LEU A 73 13.12 -0.99 -11.94
C LEU A 73 13.81 -2.36 -12.09
N LEU A 74 13.08 -3.46 -11.87
CA LEU A 74 13.60 -4.82 -12.05
C LEU A 74 13.92 -5.10 -13.53
N ILE A 75 13.03 -4.74 -14.47
CA ILE A 75 13.25 -4.91 -15.91
C ILE A 75 14.41 -4.05 -16.39
N ALA A 76 14.51 -2.82 -15.89
CA ALA A 76 15.59 -1.89 -16.19
C ALA A 76 16.93 -2.28 -15.53
N LYS A 77 16.97 -3.36 -14.74
CA LYS A 77 18.15 -3.80 -13.96
C LYS A 77 18.72 -2.66 -13.12
N ALA A 78 17.85 -1.84 -12.55
CA ALA A 78 18.25 -0.66 -11.81
C ALA A 78 19.14 -1.03 -10.61
N PRO A 79 20.10 -0.15 -10.24
CA PRO A 79 20.91 -0.35 -9.05
C PRO A 79 20.07 -0.53 -7.80
N PHE A 80 20.58 -1.33 -6.85
CA PHE A 80 19.87 -1.66 -5.60
C PHE A 80 19.37 -0.42 -4.83
N PHE A 81 20.14 0.67 -4.83
CA PHE A 81 19.78 1.90 -4.12
C PHE A 81 18.44 2.49 -4.58
N PHE A 82 18.10 2.43 -5.87
CA PHE A 82 16.81 2.92 -6.37
C PHE A 82 15.65 2.09 -5.84
N ILE A 83 15.84 0.77 -5.78
CA ILE A 83 14.86 -0.16 -5.22
C ILE A 83 14.67 0.11 -3.73
N ALA A 84 15.77 0.17 -2.97
CA ALA A 84 15.74 0.43 -1.54
C ALA A 84 15.05 1.77 -1.21
N PHE A 85 15.42 2.84 -1.93
CA PHE A 85 14.82 4.15 -1.75
C PHE A 85 13.31 4.15 -2.09
N SER A 86 12.92 3.46 -3.17
CA SER A 86 11.51 3.35 -3.56
C SER A 86 10.66 2.64 -2.49
N VAL A 87 11.20 1.55 -1.90
CA VAL A 87 10.55 0.83 -0.80
C VAL A 87 10.36 1.75 0.41
N ILE A 88 11.42 2.44 0.82
CA ILE A 88 11.37 3.38 1.95
C ILE A 88 10.35 4.49 1.69
N ALA A 89 10.35 5.06 0.50
CA ALA A 89 9.41 6.11 0.11
C ALA A 89 7.95 5.64 0.15
N ASN A 90 7.67 4.42 -0.34
CA ASN A 90 6.33 3.84 -0.27
C ASN A 90 5.88 3.61 1.18
N ILE A 91 6.74 3.05 2.03
CA ILE A 91 6.43 2.86 3.46
C ILE A 91 6.17 4.20 4.15
N ALA A 92 7.01 5.21 3.91
CA ALA A 92 6.84 6.55 4.46
C ALA A 92 5.52 7.19 4.04
N LEU A 93 5.14 7.02 2.76
CA LEU A 93 3.87 7.53 2.24
C LEU A 93 2.66 6.84 2.90
N LEU A 94 2.71 5.52 3.07
CA LEU A 94 1.66 4.78 3.78
C LEU A 94 1.55 5.20 5.25
N ILE A 95 2.69 5.31 5.95
CA ILE A 95 2.71 5.79 7.34
C ILE A 95 2.10 7.20 7.40
N TYR A 96 2.48 8.09 6.47
CA TYR A 96 1.92 9.42 6.41
C TYR A 96 0.38 9.42 6.29
N MET A 97 -0.14 8.58 5.39
CA MET A 97 -1.59 8.44 5.18
C MET A 97 -2.31 7.94 6.43
N TYR A 98 -1.75 6.96 7.14
CA TYR A 98 -2.42 6.34 8.29
C TYR A 98 -2.20 7.09 9.61
N TRP A 99 -1.04 7.70 9.83
CA TRP A 99 -0.71 8.35 11.10
C TRP A 99 -1.00 9.84 11.12
N PHE A 100 -0.97 10.53 9.98
CA PHE A 100 -1.17 11.98 9.95
C PHE A 100 -2.46 12.37 9.24
N TYR A 101 -2.84 11.66 8.17
CA TYR A 101 -4.02 12.04 7.37
C TYR A 101 -5.34 11.44 7.88
N LEU A 102 -5.32 10.20 8.38
CA LEU A 102 -6.51 9.49 8.86
C LEU A 102 -7.05 9.99 10.21
N PRO A 103 -6.23 10.22 11.27
CA PRO A 103 -6.75 10.53 12.61
C PRO A 103 -7.62 11.80 12.70
N PRO A 104 -7.31 12.91 11.99
CA PRO A 104 -8.19 14.09 11.98
C PRO A 104 -9.59 13.78 11.44
N ARG A 105 -9.69 12.89 10.45
CA ARG A 105 -10.95 12.50 9.81
C ARG A 105 -11.78 11.57 10.69
N GLU A 106 -11.12 10.66 11.40
CA GLU A 106 -11.77 9.82 12.40
C GLU A 106 -12.34 10.65 13.56
N ALA A 107 -11.56 11.63 14.06
CA ALA A 107 -12.02 12.52 15.11
C ALA A 107 -13.23 13.38 14.67
N ALA A 108 -13.24 13.85 13.42
CA ALA A 108 -14.39 14.56 12.85
C ALA A 108 -15.63 13.65 12.75
N TYR A 109 -15.45 12.42 12.26
CA TYR A 109 -16.53 11.45 12.13
C TYR A 109 -17.16 11.09 13.48
N GLN A 110 -16.35 10.83 14.52
CA GLN A 110 -16.87 10.56 15.87
C GLN A 110 -17.66 11.73 16.44
N ARG A 111 -17.27 12.98 16.15
CA ARG A 111 -18.02 14.18 16.57
C ARG A 111 -19.38 14.25 15.87
N GLU A 112 -19.46 13.93 14.59
CA GLU A 112 -20.72 13.88 13.85
C GLU A 112 -21.63 12.75 14.34
N GLU A 113 -21.06 11.58 14.63
CA GLU A 113 -21.81 10.42 15.13
C GLU A 113 -22.44 10.73 16.49
N ARG A 114 -21.70 11.38 17.41
CA ARG A 114 -22.24 11.89 18.67
C ARG A 114 -23.40 12.86 18.45
N ARG A 115 -23.29 13.77 17.47
CA ARG A 115 -24.38 14.71 17.14
C ARG A 115 -25.62 13.97 16.61
N ARG A 116 -25.46 12.95 15.78
CA ARG A 116 -26.57 12.14 15.25
C ARG A 116 -27.32 11.36 16.33
N ALA A 117 -26.67 11.02 17.44
CA ALA A 117 -27.34 10.39 18.58
C ALA A 117 -28.34 11.32 19.28
N TYR A 118 -28.14 12.64 19.24
CA TYR A 118 -29.02 13.63 19.88
C TYR A 118 -30.13 14.16 18.96
N PHE A 119 -29.97 14.06 17.64
CA PHE A 119 -31.01 14.46 16.69
C PHE A 119 -31.90 13.25 16.35
N PRO A 120 -33.20 13.26 16.71
CA PRO A 120 -34.10 12.18 16.32
C PRO A 120 -34.13 12.08 14.79
N GLN A 121 -33.82 10.89 14.27
CA GLN A 121 -33.89 10.63 12.83
C GLN A 121 -35.30 10.95 12.35
N PRO A 122 -35.48 11.73 11.27
CA PRO A 122 -36.80 12.06 10.76
C PRO A 122 -37.53 10.76 10.44
N ALA A 123 -38.61 10.50 11.18
CA ALA A 123 -39.41 9.29 11.04
C ALA A 123 -39.71 9.09 9.55
N ARG A 124 -39.19 7.99 8.97
CA ARG A 124 -39.44 7.61 7.58
C ARG A 124 -40.94 7.66 7.37
N ARG A 125 -41.44 8.69 6.69
CA ARG A 125 -42.85 8.78 6.30
C ARG A 125 -43.14 7.54 5.47
N LYS A 126 -43.80 6.54 6.08
CA LYS A 126 -44.35 5.39 5.37
C LYS A 126 -45.28 5.95 4.32
N ARG A 127 -44.79 6.01 3.08
CA ARG A 127 -45.59 6.36 1.91
C ARG A 127 -46.56 5.20 1.71
N ARG A 128 -47.74 5.34 2.32
CA ARG A 128 -48.88 4.43 2.20
C ARG A 128 -49.27 4.43 0.71
N ARG A 129 -48.81 3.42 -0.04
CA ARG A 129 -49.33 3.16 -1.38
C ARG A 129 -50.74 2.58 -1.18
N ARG A 130 -51.75 3.36 -1.58
CA ARG A 130 -53.07 2.83 -1.93
C ARG A 130 -52.98 2.24 -3.33
#